data_AF-A0A5S9NF78-F1
#
_entry.id   AF-A0A5S9NF78-F1
#
_cell.length_a   1.000
_cell.length_b   1.000
_cell.length_c   1.000
_cell.angle_alpha   90.00
_cell.angle_beta   90.00
_cell.angle_gamma   90.00
#
_symmetry.space_group_name_H-M   'P 1'
#
loop_
_entity.id
_entity.type
_entity.pdbx_description
1 polymer ?
#
loop_
_entity_poly.entity_id
_entity_poly.type
_entity_poly.pdbx_seq_one_letter_code
_entity_poly.pdbx_strand_id
1 'polypeptide(L)'
;MLSYLELVELANGDIVLQRSEGDENPLVTIKFSKETREHITGSVLDVARAMVQAGIEAAAVSAGEENYVDDDDFDDQEPEVKTVH
;
A
#
# COMPACT_ATOMS: atom_id res chain seq x y z
N MET A 1 1.69 22.45 -6.99
CA MET A 1 2.14 21.47 -7.99
C MET A 1 1.40 20.17 -7.75
N LEU A 2 1.00 19.45 -8.80
CA LEU A 2 0.52 18.08 -8.64
C LEU A 2 1.74 17.23 -8.24
N SER A 3 1.76 16.71 -7.02
CA SER A 3 2.79 15.79 -6.57
C SER A 3 2.53 14.43 -7.22
N TYR A 4 3.44 14.00 -8.10
CA TYR A 4 3.39 12.67 -8.70
C TYR A 4 3.84 11.61 -7.69
N LEU A 5 3.26 10.42 -7.79
CA LEU A 5 3.65 9.26 -7.02
C LEU A 5 4.44 8.30 -7.91
N GLU A 6 5.50 7.74 -7.37
CA GLU A 6 6.34 6.76 -8.07
C GLU A 6 6.59 5.54 -7.20
N LEU A 7 6.73 4.39 -7.86
CA LEU A 7 7.20 3.15 -7.25
C LEU A 7 8.69 2.99 -7.53
N VAL A 8 9.47 2.80 -6.49
CA VAL A 8 10.92 2.62 -6.57
C VAL A 8 11.29 1.29 -5.93
N GLU A 9 12.05 0.48 -6.65
CA GLU A 9 12.68 -0.71 -6.09
C GLU A 9 14.02 -0.31 -5.45
N LEU A 10 14.14 -0.56 -4.15
CA LEU A 10 15.35 -0.31 -3.38
C LEU A 10 16.39 -1.40 -3.64
N ALA A 11 17.66 -1.14 -3.30
CA ALA A 11 18.75 -2.10 -3.48
C ALA A 11 18.57 -3.42 -2.70
N ASN A 12 17.74 -3.44 -1.66
CA ASN A 12 17.39 -4.65 -0.90
C ASN A 12 16.20 -5.44 -1.51
N GLY A 13 15.65 -4.96 -2.63
CA GLY A 13 14.49 -5.51 -3.33
C GLY A 13 13.14 -5.14 -2.73
N ASP A 14 13.10 -4.31 -1.67
CA ASP A 14 11.84 -3.76 -1.17
C ASP A 14 11.33 -2.70 -2.15
N ILE A 15 10.01 -2.58 -2.25
CA ILE A 15 9.40 -1.60 -3.13
C ILE A 15 8.74 -0.52 -2.28
N VAL A 16 9.00 0.73 -2.60
CA VAL A 16 8.41 1.87 -1.91
C VAL A 16 7.58 2.72 -2.86
N LEU A 17 6.45 3.21 -2.35
CA LEU A 17 5.66 4.26 -2.99
C LEU A 17 6.06 5.59 -2.35
N GLN A 18 6.52 6.54 -3.15
CA GLN A 18 6.98 7.84 -2.65
C GLN A 18 6.55 8.98 -3.58
N ARG A 19 6.71 10.21 -3.11
CA ARG A 19 6.52 11.40 -3.96
C ARG A 19 7.73 11.54 -4.89
N SER A 20 7.49 11.89 -6.15
CA SER A 20 8.56 12.06 -7.16
C SER A 20 9.54 13.19 -6.86
N GLU A 21 9.27 14.03 -5.85
CA GLU A 21 10.19 15.07 -5.38
C GLU A 21 11.32 14.51 -4.50
N GLY A 22 11.30 13.19 -4.22
CA GLY A 22 12.28 12.52 -3.37
C GLY A 22 11.99 12.81 -1.90
N ASP A 23 11.13 11.98 -1.30
CA ASP A 23 10.83 12.04 0.13
C ASP A 23 11.58 10.91 0.85
N GLU A 24 12.22 11.21 1.99
CA GLU A 24 12.90 10.20 2.81
C GLU A 24 11.90 9.29 3.54
N ASN A 25 10.63 9.69 3.63
CA ASN A 25 9.57 8.89 4.22
C ASN A 25 8.65 8.29 3.14
N PRO A 26 8.79 6.99 2.83
CA PRO A 26 7.91 6.34 1.87
C PRO A 26 6.47 6.28 2.40
N LEU A 27 5.51 6.51 1.51
CA LEU A 27 4.08 6.45 1.81
C LEU A 27 3.62 5.00 2.08
N VAL A 28 4.19 4.06 1.34
CA VAL A 28 3.93 2.62 1.46
C VAL A 28 5.24 1.87 1.23
N THR A 29 5.48 0.83 2.03
CA THR A 29 6.58 -0.12 1.80
C THR A 29 6.01 -1.52 1.59
N ILE A 30 6.36 -2.15 0.48
CA ILE A 30 5.94 -3.49 0.10
C ILE A 30 7.16 -4.41 0.20
N LYS A 31 7.08 -5.41 1.07
CA LYS A 31 8.14 -6.39 1.28
C LYS A 31 7.65 -7.78 0.90
N PHE A 32 8.17 -8.29 -0.20
CA PHE A 32 7.94 -9.66 -0.60
C PHE A 32 8.92 -10.57 0.14
N SER A 33 8.42 -11.69 0.66
CA SER A 33 9.29 -12.73 1.17
C SER A 33 10.18 -13.28 0.04
N LYS A 34 11.31 -13.90 0.41
CA LYS A 34 12.17 -14.56 -0.58
C LYS A 34 11.41 -15.61 -1.39
N GLU A 35 10.60 -16.42 -0.70
CA GLU A 35 9.74 -17.44 -1.33
C GLU A 35 8.79 -16.82 -2.35
N THR A 36 8.06 -15.76 -1.99
CA THR A 36 7.14 -15.10 -2.93
C THR A 36 7.86 -14.54 -4.14
N ARG A 37 9.05 -13.95 -3.97
CA ARG A 37 9.86 -13.44 -5.09
C ARG A 37 10.26 -14.53 -6.07
N GLU A 38 10.55 -15.74 -5.59
CA GLU A 38 10.87 -16.90 -6.46
C GLU A 38 9.67 -17.39 -7.27
N HIS A 39 8.45 -17.14 -6.79
CA HIS A 39 7.20 -17.52 -7.46
C HIS A 39 6.62 -16.44 -8.39
N ILE A 40 7.02 -15.18 -8.24
CA ILE A 40 6.59 -14.10 -9.14
C ILE A 40 7.23 -14.32 -10.51
N THR A 41 6.39 -14.53 -11.53
CA THR A 41 6.83 -14.56 -12.92
C THR A 41 6.79 -13.15 -13.49
N GLY A 42 7.95 -12.54 -13.72
CA GLY A 42 8.06 -11.18 -14.26
C GLY A 42 8.70 -10.20 -13.29
N SER A 43 8.41 -8.90 -13.44
CA SER A 43 8.96 -7.86 -12.57
C SER A 43 8.17 -7.77 -11.27
N VAL A 44 8.87 -7.76 -10.13
CA VAL A 44 8.27 -7.49 -8.81
C VAL A 44 7.64 -6.09 -8.79
N LEU A 45 8.20 -5.15 -9.55
CA LEU A 45 7.65 -3.80 -9.72
C LEU A 45 6.28 -3.79 -10.42
N ASP A 46 6.06 -4.68 -11.38
CA ASP A 46 4.77 -4.80 -12.07
C ASP A 46 3.69 -5.33 -11.12
N VAL A 47 4.04 -6.30 -10.26
CA VAL A 47 3.15 -6.81 -9.22
C VAL A 47 2.81 -5.71 -8.21
N ALA A 48 3.81 -4.99 -7.71
CA ALA A 48 3.59 -3.88 -6.77
C ALA A 48 2.71 -2.78 -7.37
N ARG A 49 2.91 -2.45 -8.65
CA ARG A 49 2.07 -1.49 -9.38
C ARG A 49 0.61 -1.95 -9.42
N ALA A 50 0.37 -3.21 -9.77
CA ALA A 50 -0.97 -3.78 -9.79
C ALA A 50 -1.62 -3.75 -8.40
N MET A 51 -0.87 -4.05 -7.33
CA MET A 51 -1.37 -3.98 -5.95
C MET A 51 -1.79 -2.57 -5.55
N VAL A 52 -0.97 -1.56 -5.86
CA VAL A 52 -1.31 -0.15 -5.54
C VAL A 52 -2.53 0.30 -6.32
N GLN A 53 -2.63 -0.05 -7.60
CA GLN A 53 -3.80 0.29 -8.41
C GLN A 53 -5.07 -0.37 -7.85
N ALA A 54 -5.03 -1.66 -7.54
CA ALA A 54 -6.15 -2.37 -6.94
C ALA A 54 -6.56 -1.77 -5.57
N GLY A 55 -5.60 -1.34 -4.77
CA GLY A 55 -5.86 -0.66 -3.49
C GLY A 55 -6.60 0.68 -3.66
N ILE A 56 -6.21 1.48 -4.65
CA ILE A 56 -6.89 2.74 -4.98
C ILE A 56 -8.33 2.48 -5.44
N GLU A 57 -8.52 1.50 -6.32
CA GLU A 57 -9.84 1.11 -6.82
C GLU A 57 -10.75 0.62 -5.68
N ALA A 58 -10.22 -0.22 -4.79
CA ALA A 58 -10.96 -0.71 -3.61
C ALA A 58 -11.36 0.43 -2.66
N ALA A 59 -10.44 1.37 -2.37
CA ALA A 59 -10.72 2.52 -1.52
C ALA A 59 -11.79 3.44 -2.12
N ALA A 60 -11.81 3.61 -3.45
CA ALA A 60 -12.82 4.41 -4.13
C ALA A 60 -14.23 3.78 -4.02
N VAL A 61 -14.32 2.44 -4.03
CA VAL A 61 -15.59 1.73 -3.82
C VAL A 61 -16.08 1.92 -2.37
N SER A 62 -15.20 1.75 -1.39
CA SER A 62 -15.54 1.92 0.03
C SER A 62 -15.93 3.35 0.39
N ALA A 63 -15.34 4.36 -0.27
CA ALA A 63 -15.72 5.77 -0.08
C ALA A 63 -17.13 6.09 -0.61
N GLY A 64 -17.71 5.25 -1.47
CA GLY A 64 -19.11 5.35 -1.90
C GLY A 64 -20.12 4.77 -0.90
N GLU A 65 -19.63 4.00 0.08
CA GLU A 65 -20.42 3.40 1.17
C GLU A 65 -20.07 4.11 2.49
N GLU A 66 -20.42 5.40 2.60
CA GLU A 66 -20.44 6.08 3.91
C GLU A 66 -21.50 5.44 4.81
N ASN A 67 -21.16 4.30 5.43
CA ASN A 67 -21.79 3.87 6.65
C ASN A 67 -21.23 4.76 7.77
N TYR A 68 -22.12 5.55 8.35
CA TYR A 68 -21.93 6.29 9.60
C TYR A 68 -21.14 5.46 10.61
N VAL A 69 -19.91 5.87 10.88
CA VAL A 69 -19.19 5.46 12.07
C VAL A 69 -19.66 6.42 13.15
N ASP A 70 -20.41 5.90 14.13
CA ASP A 70 -20.77 6.64 15.34
C ASP A 70 -19.45 6.97 16.07
N ASP A 71 -19.25 8.26 16.35
CA ASP A 71 -17.98 8.88 16.77
C ASP A 71 -17.84 8.83 18.30
N ASP A 72 -18.06 7.67 18.91
CA ASP A 72 -18.22 7.58 20.36
C ASP A 72 -17.55 6.39 21.06
N ASP A 73 -16.48 5.79 20.50
CA ASP A 73 -15.60 4.88 21.27
C ASP A 73 -14.14 4.84 20.75
N PHE A 74 -13.46 5.99 20.66
CA PHE A 74 -12.00 6.04 20.51
C PHE A 74 -11.30 5.84 21.86
N ASP A 75 -11.33 4.61 22.38
CA ASP A 75 -10.52 4.21 23.55
C ASP A 75 -9.40 3.26 23.09
N ASP A 76 -8.15 3.71 23.21
CA ASP A 76 -6.85 2.99 23.11
C ASP A 76 -6.87 1.57 22.50
N GLN A 77 -7.22 1.42 21.23
CA GLN A 77 -7.11 0.14 20.52
C GLN A 77 -5.66 -0.08 20.09
N GLU A 78 -4.96 -1.04 20.72
CA GLU A 78 -3.74 -1.64 20.17
C GLU A 78 -3.96 -2.01 18.69
N PRO A 79 -2.92 -2.02 17.83
CA PRO A 79 -3.09 -2.34 16.42
C PRO A 79 -3.60 -3.78 16.27
N GLU A 80 -4.93 -3.93 16.15
CA GLU A 80 -5.56 -5.23 15.93
C GLU A 80 -5.16 -5.75 14.54
N VAL A 81 -4.65 -6.98 14.51
CA VAL A 81 -4.34 -7.68 13.25
C VAL A 81 -5.64 -8.02 12.55
N LYS A 82 -6.07 -7.17 11.60
CA LYS A 82 -7.18 -7.49 10.71
C LYS A 82 -6.73 -8.46 9.63
N THR A 83 -7.30 -9.66 9.64
CA THR A 83 -7.09 -10.67 8.59
C THR A 83 -8.30 -10.67 7.67
N VAL A 84 -8.07 -10.53 6.36
CA VAL A 84 -9.09 -10.72 5.33
C VAL A 84 -8.88 -12.10 4.71
N HIS A 85 -9.93 -12.93 4.67
CA HIS A 85 -9.90 -14.28 4.09
C HIS A 85 -10.42 -14.28 2.65
#